data_AF-A0A329JFM6-F1
#
_entry.id   AF-A0A329JFM6-F1
#
_cell.length_a   1.000
_cell.length_b   1.000
_cell.length_c   1.000
_cell.angle_alpha   90.00
_cell.angle_beta   90.00
_cell.angle_gamma   90.00
#
_symmetry.space_group_name_H-M   'P 1'
#
loop_
_entity.id
_entity.type
_entity.pdbx_description
1 polymer ?
#
loop_
_entity_poly.entity_id
_entity_poly.type
_entity_poly.pdbx_seq_one_letter_code
_entity_poly.pdbx_strand_id
1 'polypeptide(L)'
;MKKNNFKIIAGQIFINENRITTPHPVSEALEKDNLVIVRVDPPAGVIFNRNVYGITANGEILWQIQASLHGTQQDKPYTNILLNPDGLLIAENWNGVSYSVDIRNGEITTIAFDK
;
A
#
# COMPACT_ATOMS: atom_id res chain seq x y z
N MET A 1 -13.06 17.34 12.20
CA MET A 1 -12.28 16.59 11.19
C MET A 1 -10.90 16.35 11.76
N LYS A 2 -10.47 15.09 11.97
CA LYS A 2 -9.05 14.82 12.24
C LYS A 2 -8.27 15.19 10.99
N LYS A 3 -7.24 16.01 11.15
CA LYS A 3 -6.32 16.34 10.06
C LYS A 3 -5.45 15.10 9.86
N ASN A 4 -5.44 14.52 8.66
CA ASN A 4 -4.52 13.42 8.36
C ASN A 4 -3.08 13.93 8.56
N ASN A 5 -2.23 13.10 9.14
CA ASN A 5 -0.84 13.47 9.44
C ASN A 5 0.08 13.41 8.20
N PHE A 6 -0.49 13.13 7.03
CA PHE A 6 0.25 13.01 5.78
C PHE A 6 -0.38 13.81 4.63
N LYS A 7 0.41 14.07 3.59
CA LYS A 7 0.00 14.67 2.31
C LYS A 7 0.76 14.05 1.15
N ILE A 8 0.10 13.90 0.00
CA ILE A 8 0.75 13.54 -1.26
C ILE A 8 0.80 14.80 -2.14
N ILE A 9 1.99 15.16 -2.63
CA ILE A 9 2.19 16.29 -3.54
C ILE A 9 3.06 15.80 -4.70
N ALA A 10 2.50 15.80 -5.92
CA ALA A 10 3.21 15.36 -7.14
C ALA A 10 3.91 13.99 -6.97
N GLY A 11 3.22 13.00 -6.38
CA GLY A 11 3.75 11.66 -6.15
C GLY A 11 4.72 11.54 -4.97
N GLN A 12 4.95 12.61 -4.20
CA GLN A 12 5.80 12.59 -3.02
C GLN A 12 4.93 12.58 -1.76
N ILE A 13 5.22 11.68 -0.83
CA ILE A 13 4.54 11.62 0.46
C ILE A 13 5.29 12.46 1.50
N PHE A 14 4.54 13.25 2.24
CA PHE A 14 4.99 14.03 3.39
C PHE A 14 4.27 13.52 4.62
N ILE A 15 5.00 13.15 5.67
CA ILE A 15 4.45 12.74 6.97
C ILE A 15 4.99 13.73 8.01
N ASN A 16 4.10 14.41 8.75
CA ASN A 16 4.50 15.45 9.70
C ASN A 16 5.45 16.50 9.09
N GLU A 17 5.15 16.94 7.88
CA GLU A 17 5.95 17.91 7.08
C GLU A 17 7.30 17.38 6.56
N ASN A 18 7.73 16.19 6.99
CA ASN A 18 8.92 15.54 6.48
C ASN A 18 8.61 14.79 5.19
N ARG A 19 9.39 15.06 4.14
CA ARG A 19 9.33 14.30 2.89
C ARG A 19 9.91 12.91 3.11
N ILE A 20 9.14 11.86 2.81
CA ILE A 20 9.63 10.49 2.85
C ILE A 20 10.02 10.05 1.45
N THR A 21 11.18 9.43 1.33
CA THR A 21 11.67 8.92 0.04
C THR A 21 11.07 7.54 -0.21
N THR A 22 10.36 7.40 -1.33
CA THR A 22 9.82 6.13 -1.83
C THR A 22 10.51 5.77 -3.16
N PRO A 23 10.58 4.48 -3.53
CA PRO A 23 11.25 4.07 -4.77
C PRO A 23 10.50 4.52 -6.04
N HIS A 24 9.20 4.77 -5.92
CA HIS A 24 8.33 5.23 -7.00
C HIS A 24 7.33 6.26 -6.47
N PRO A 25 6.67 7.05 -7.36
CA PRO A 25 5.62 7.99 -6.98
C PRO A 25 4.51 7.31 -6.17
N VAL A 26 4.08 7.96 -5.08
CA VAL A 26 2.96 7.54 -4.25
C VAL A 26 1.66 7.95 -4.94
N SER A 27 0.78 6.97 -5.16
CA SER A 27 -0.54 7.18 -5.78
C SER A 27 -1.65 7.22 -4.74
N GLU A 28 -1.54 6.43 -3.67
CA GLU A 28 -2.52 6.36 -2.59
C GLU A 28 -1.83 6.28 -1.23
N ALA A 29 -2.49 6.82 -0.21
CA ALA A 29 -2.07 6.66 1.17
C ALA A 29 -3.25 6.66 2.16
N LEU A 30 -3.10 5.90 3.24
CA LEU A 30 -4.08 5.74 4.32
C LEU A 30 -3.37 5.82 5.67
N GLU A 31 -4.08 6.12 6.75
CA GLU A 31 -3.54 6.13 8.11
C GLU A 31 -4.29 5.11 8.99
N LYS A 32 -3.54 4.21 9.64
CA LYS A 32 -4.07 3.20 10.57
C LYS A 32 -3.02 2.87 11.63
N ASP A 33 -3.42 2.88 12.90
CA ASP A 33 -2.59 2.46 14.04
C ASP A 33 -1.20 3.13 14.07
N ASN A 34 -1.15 4.44 13.82
CA ASN A 34 0.05 5.28 13.73
C ASN A 34 1.01 4.91 12.58
N LEU A 35 0.54 4.12 11.62
CA LEU A 35 1.22 3.86 10.35
C LEU A 35 0.53 4.61 9.22
N VAL A 36 1.36 5.17 8.35
CA VAL A 36 0.96 5.64 7.03
C VAL A 36 1.23 4.51 6.04
N ILE A 37 0.16 3.97 5.48
CA ILE A 37 0.21 2.94 4.45
C ILE A 37 0.23 3.63 3.12
N VAL A 38 1.22 3.34 2.27
CA VAL A 38 1.36 3.98 0.96
C VAL A 38 1.39 2.93 -0.14
N ARG A 39 0.72 3.21 -1.26
CA ARG A 39 0.84 2.47 -2.51
C ARG A 39 1.60 3.33 -3.52
N VAL A 40 2.63 2.76 -4.13
CA VAL A 40 3.42 3.42 -5.17
C VAL A 40 3.15 2.82 -6.55
N ASP A 41 3.30 3.64 -7.58
CA ASP A 41 3.16 3.19 -8.96
C ASP A 41 4.49 3.29 -9.71
N PRO A 42 5.08 2.15 -10.12
CA PRO A 42 6.26 2.18 -10.95
C PRO A 42 5.92 2.70 -12.37
N PRO A 43 6.90 3.22 -13.13
CA PRO A 43 6.72 3.52 -14.54
C PRO A 43 6.28 2.28 -15.34
N ALA A 44 5.61 2.52 -16.48
CA ALA A 44 5.19 1.44 -17.37
C ALA A 44 6.38 0.54 -17.78
N GLY A 45 6.18 -0.78 -17.73
CA GLY A 45 7.19 -1.79 -18.06
C GLY A 45 8.12 -2.18 -16.91
N VAL A 46 7.98 -1.58 -15.72
CA VAL A 46 8.73 -1.97 -14.53
C VAL A 46 7.87 -2.87 -13.64
N ILE A 47 8.30 -4.12 -13.45
CA ILE A 47 7.63 -5.09 -12.57
C ILE A 47 7.91 -4.74 -11.11
N PHE A 48 6.86 -4.41 -10.36
CA PHE A 48 6.97 -4.02 -8.96
C PHE A 48 5.79 -4.55 -8.12
N ASN A 49 5.72 -5.88 -7.97
CA ASN A 49 4.57 -6.56 -7.34
C ASN A 49 4.41 -6.35 -5.83
N ARG A 50 5.38 -5.70 -5.19
CA ARG A 50 5.40 -5.41 -3.75
C ARG A 50 5.31 -3.90 -3.53
N ASN A 51 4.30 -3.27 -4.09
CA ASN A 51 4.20 -1.81 -4.20
C ASN A 51 3.45 -1.12 -3.05
N VAL A 52 3.22 -1.81 -1.93
CA VAL A 52 2.60 -1.23 -0.73
C VAL A 52 3.57 -1.28 0.45
N TYR A 53 3.63 -0.21 1.23
CA TYR A 53 4.52 -0.06 2.39
C TYR A 53 3.76 0.42 3.62
N GLY A 54 4.18 -0.06 4.79
CA GLY A 54 3.80 0.53 6.08
C GLY A 54 4.93 1.41 6.60
N ILE A 55 4.65 2.69 6.83
CA ILE A 55 5.63 3.71 7.22
C ILE A 55 5.24 4.30 8.58
N THR A 56 6.19 4.42 9.51
CA THR A 56 5.96 5.08 10.81
C THR A 56 5.72 6.58 10.66
N ALA A 57 5.19 7.21 11.70
CA ALA A 57 5.07 8.68 11.78
C ALA A 57 6.42 9.42 11.65
N ASN A 58 7.55 8.73 11.88
CA ASN A 58 8.90 9.26 11.73
C ASN A 58 9.50 9.01 10.34
N GLY A 59 8.77 8.33 9.45
CA GLY A 59 9.22 8.04 8.08
C GLY A 59 9.99 6.73 7.91
N GLU A 60 10.02 5.87 8.93
CA GLU A 60 10.70 4.57 8.84
C GLU A 60 9.79 3.55 8.15
N ILE A 61 10.33 2.83 7.17
CA ILE A 61 9.62 1.71 6.54
C ILE A 61 9.69 0.51 7.49
N LEU A 62 8.54 0.09 8.03
CA LEU A 62 8.48 -1.11 8.88
C LEU A 62 8.37 -2.38 8.05
N TRP A 63 7.57 -2.34 6.99
CA TRP A 63 7.33 -3.47 6.13
C TRP A 63 6.97 -3.04 4.72
N GLN A 64 7.13 -4.01 3.82
CA GLN A 64 6.68 -3.94 2.44
C GLN A 64 5.81 -5.17 2.20
N ILE A 65 4.63 -4.98 1.62
CA ILE A 65 3.63 -6.03 1.41
C ILE A 65 4.26 -7.27 0.74
N GLN A 66 3.77 -8.45 1.06
CA GLN A 66 4.08 -9.66 0.29
C GLN A 66 3.62 -9.52 -1.16
N ALA A 67 4.23 -10.26 -2.08
CA ALA A 67 3.73 -10.31 -3.46
C ALA A 67 2.44 -11.14 -3.49
N SER A 68 1.51 -10.77 -4.39
CA SER A 68 0.29 -11.54 -4.64
C SER A 68 0.62 -13.01 -4.94
N LEU A 69 -0.01 -13.92 -4.18
CA LEU A 69 0.21 -15.37 -4.26
C LEU A 69 -0.47 -16.02 -5.48
N HIS A 70 -1.40 -15.31 -6.11
CA HIS A 70 -2.28 -15.84 -7.16
C HIS A 70 -1.99 -15.21 -8.51
N GLY A 71 -2.39 -15.91 -9.58
CA GLY A 71 -2.22 -15.48 -10.97
C GLY A 71 -0.91 -15.98 -11.60
N THR A 72 -0.99 -16.28 -12.89
CA THR A 72 0.15 -16.79 -13.70
C THR A 72 1.00 -15.67 -14.28
N GLN A 73 0.53 -14.43 -14.22
CA GLN A 73 1.24 -13.26 -14.73
C GLN A 73 2.45 -12.94 -13.87
N GLN A 74 3.54 -12.55 -14.54
CA GLN A 74 4.75 -12.09 -13.88
C GLN A 74 4.55 -10.72 -13.24
N ASP A 75 3.84 -9.81 -13.93
CA ASP A 75 3.49 -8.48 -13.43
C ASP A 75 2.06 -8.49 -12.88
N LYS A 76 1.96 -8.26 -11.58
CA LYS A 76 0.73 -8.29 -10.79
C LYS A 76 0.86 -7.36 -9.58
N PRO A 77 1.00 -6.04 -9.79
CA PRO A 77 1.05 -5.07 -8.70
C PRO A 77 -0.33 -4.95 -8.02
N TYR A 78 -0.32 -4.43 -6.80
CA TYR A 78 -1.54 -3.98 -6.16
C TYR A 78 -1.99 -2.67 -6.79
N THR A 79 -3.28 -2.59 -7.11
CA THR A 79 -3.87 -1.46 -7.85
C THR A 79 -4.65 -0.52 -6.95
N ASN A 80 -5.03 -0.97 -5.76
CA ASN A 80 -5.79 -0.19 -4.80
C ASN A 80 -5.49 -0.63 -3.37
N ILE A 81 -5.58 0.30 -2.42
CA ILE A 81 -5.60 0.02 -0.98
C ILE A 81 -6.80 0.70 -0.32
N LEU A 82 -7.47 0.02 0.60
CA LEU A 82 -8.59 0.58 1.37
C LEU A 82 -8.67 -0.01 2.78
N LEU A 83 -9.34 0.72 3.68
CA LEU A 83 -9.77 0.18 4.98
C LEU A 83 -11.24 -0.22 4.87
N ASN A 84 -11.56 -1.47 5.16
CA ASN A 84 -12.95 -1.90 5.21
C ASN A 84 -13.67 -1.34 6.47
N PRO A 85 -14.99 -1.50 6.62
CA PRO A 85 -15.73 -1.02 7.79
C PRO A 85 -15.25 -1.57 9.14
N ASP A 86 -14.65 -2.77 9.15
CA ASP A 86 -14.07 -3.40 10.34
C ASP A 86 -12.63 -2.92 10.63
N GLY A 87 -12.08 -2.05 9.78
CA GLY A 87 -10.74 -1.50 9.91
C GLY A 87 -9.61 -2.41 9.41
N LEU A 88 -9.94 -3.47 8.66
CA LEU A 88 -8.95 -4.31 7.98
C LEU A 88 -8.38 -3.56 6.77
N LEU A 89 -7.06 -3.63 6.61
CA LEU A 89 -6.38 -3.16 5.41
C LEU A 89 -6.58 -4.17 4.29
N ILE A 90 -7.16 -3.72 3.19
CA ILE A 90 -7.42 -4.50 1.99
C ILE A 90 -6.50 -3.98 0.88
N ALA A 91 -5.83 -4.90 0.19
CA ALA A 91 -5.08 -4.61 -1.02
C ALA A 91 -5.68 -5.39 -2.19
N GLU A 92 -6.16 -4.67 -3.19
CA GLU A 92 -6.73 -5.24 -4.40
C GLU A 92 -5.63 -5.37 -5.44
N ASN A 93 -5.56 -6.52 -6.10
CA ASN A 93 -4.55 -6.79 -7.12
C ASN A 93 -5.18 -6.73 -8.51
N TRP A 94 -4.38 -6.34 -9.51
CA TRP A 94 -4.81 -6.30 -10.90
C TRP A 94 -5.40 -7.63 -11.41
N ASN A 95 -4.99 -8.75 -10.81
CA ASN A 95 -5.51 -10.08 -11.16
C ASN A 95 -6.94 -10.36 -10.66
N GLY A 96 -7.62 -9.41 -10.02
CA GLY A 96 -8.98 -9.57 -9.48
C GLY A 96 -9.05 -10.24 -8.11
N VAL A 97 -7.91 -10.43 -7.43
CA VAL A 97 -7.87 -11.01 -6.08
C VAL A 97 -7.67 -9.91 -5.04
N SER A 98 -8.49 -9.97 -3.99
CA SER A 98 -8.43 -9.05 -2.85
C SER A 98 -7.86 -9.75 -1.63
N TYR A 99 -6.90 -9.07 -0.98
CA TYR A 99 -6.15 -9.61 0.15
C TYR A 99 -6.34 -8.74 1.39
N SER A 100 -6.47 -9.36 2.56
CA SER A 100 -6.27 -8.69 3.84
C SER A 100 -4.78 -8.61 4.07
N VAL A 101 -4.32 -7.46 4.55
CA VAL A 101 -2.92 -7.21 4.88
C VAL A 101 -2.83 -7.05 6.39
N ASP A 102 -1.97 -7.85 7.04
CA ASP A 102 -1.67 -7.65 8.45
C ASP A 102 -0.83 -6.37 8.60
N ILE A 103 -1.41 -5.38 9.27
CA ILE A 103 -0.84 -4.04 9.45
C ILE A 103 0.52 -4.04 10.16
N ARG A 104 0.86 -5.12 10.88
CA ARG A 104 2.08 -5.22 11.68
C ARG A 104 3.28 -5.66 10.87
N ASN A 105 3.07 -6.41 9.79
CA ASN A 105 4.16 -7.08 9.07
C ASN A 105 4.00 -7.12 7.54
N GLY A 106 2.86 -6.69 6.98
CA GLY A 106 2.61 -6.69 5.54
C GLY A 106 2.32 -8.07 4.95
N GLU A 107 2.07 -9.10 5.78
CA GLU A 107 1.65 -10.42 5.31
C GLU A 107 0.22 -10.39 4.79
N ILE A 108 -0.05 -11.21 3.77
CA ILE A 108 -1.36 -11.21 3.10
C ILE A 108 -2.13 -12.50 3.33
N THR A 109 -3.45 -12.39 3.52
CA THR A 109 -4.39 -13.51 3.48
C THR A 109 -5.44 -13.25 2.41
N THR A 110 -5.83 -14.28 1.66
CA THR A 110 -6.83 -14.13 0.59
C THR A 110 -8.22 -13.98 1.21
N ILE A 111 -8.98 -12.95 0.80
CA ILE A 111 -10.34 -12.71 1.30
C ILE A 111 -11.38 -13.14 0.26
N ALA A 112 -11.17 -12.71 -0.99
CA ALA A 112 -12.15 -12.91 -2.05
C ALA A 112 -11.48 -12.95 -3.42
N PHE A 113 -12.12 -13.67 -4.34
CA PHE A 113 -11.87 -13.59 -5.77
C PHE A 113 -13.02 -12.79 -6.36
N ASP A 114 -12.73 -11.65 -6.97
CA ASP A 114 -13.73 -11.01 -7.82
C ASP A 114 -13.91 -11.90 -9.05
N LYS A 115 -15.12 -12.45 -9.19
CA LYS A 115 -15.56 -13.27 -10.32
C LYS A 115 -16.19 -12.40 -11.39
#